data_AF-A0A2V7JCU3-F1
#
_entry.id   AF-A0A2V7JCU3-F1
#
_cell.length_a   1.000
_cell.length_b   1.000
_cell.length_c   1.000
_cell.angle_alpha   90.00
_cell.angle_beta   90.00
_cell.angle_gamma   90.00
#
_symmetry.space_group_name_H-M   'P 1'
#
loop_
_entity.id
_entity.type
_entity.pdbx_description
1 polymer ?
#
loop_
_entity_poly.entity_id
_entity_poly.type
_entity_poly.pdbx_seq_one_letter_code
_entity_poly.pdbx_strand_id
1 'polypeptide(L)'
;QFINVDPIIFNQQTAFASQYSECQDNNTIRSSAGLPPNDCSGFIWGSSNEQALRTRNSVFPFDFTRQPFQARLTVSLPIFNNFARELQVSNARAQHSDLEESVRARGLAVHTEVSQAFLTLQTAFRTVGLQDTDRPAAREQLHRATERYRVGSGTFFELLDAQVAALRAESDAVNATYDYHKALALLEAAVGRSLR
;
A
#
# COMPACT_ATOMS: atom_id res chain seq x y z
N GLN A 1 -2.25 -38.07 27.67
CA GLN A 1 -1.35 -38.86 28.54
C GLN A 1 -2.11 -40.07 29.09
N PHE A 2 -2.30 -41.13 28.29
CA PHE A 2 -2.57 -42.50 28.76
C PHE A 2 -2.08 -43.47 27.66
N ILE A 3 -0.82 -43.27 27.25
CA ILE A 3 -0.13 -44.11 26.25
C ILE A 3 0.29 -45.44 26.90
N ASN A 4 0.46 -45.41 28.22
CA ASN A 4 0.94 -46.52 29.01
C ASN A 4 -0.23 -47.04 29.87
N VAL A 5 -0.69 -48.26 29.58
CA VAL A 5 -1.71 -48.99 30.36
C VAL A 5 -1.10 -49.76 31.54
N ASP A 6 0.22 -49.72 31.69
CA ASP A 6 0.96 -50.43 32.72
C ASP A 6 0.60 -49.96 34.16
N PRO A 7 0.28 -48.68 34.45
CA PRO A 7 -0.28 -48.27 35.74
C PRO A 7 -1.62 -48.92 36.06
N ILE A 8 -2.47 -49.14 35.05
CA ILE A 8 -3.78 -49.79 35.22
C ILE A 8 -3.57 -51.28 35.46
N ILE A 9 -2.65 -51.91 34.72
CA ILE A 9 -2.26 -53.31 34.91
C ILE A 9 -1.68 -53.50 36.32
N PHE A 10 -0.80 -52.60 36.77
CA PHE A 10 -0.19 -52.64 38.09
C PHE A 10 -1.21 -52.52 39.23
N ASN A 11 -2.17 -51.60 39.11
CA ASN A 11 -3.25 -51.47 40.10
C ASN A 11 -4.12 -52.73 40.17
N GLN A 12 -4.42 -53.35 39.03
CA GLN A 12 -5.20 -54.60 38.98
C GLN A 12 -4.41 -55.78 39.56
N GLN A 13 -3.11 -55.89 39.26
CA GLN A 13 -2.24 -56.90 39.87
C GLN A 13 -2.23 -56.79 41.40
N THR A 14 -2.16 -55.57 41.91
CA THR A 14 -2.15 -55.31 43.36
C THR A 14 -3.47 -55.74 44.02
N ALA A 15 -4.61 -55.49 43.36
CA ALA A 15 -5.92 -55.92 43.86
C ALA A 15 -6.11 -57.45 43.85
N PHE A 16 -5.61 -58.12 42.81
CA PHE A 16 -5.62 -59.60 42.76
C PHE A 16 -4.74 -60.20 43.87
N ALA A 17 -3.56 -59.61 44.11
CA ALA A 17 -2.67 -60.05 45.18
C ALA A 17 -3.30 -59.90 46.58
N SER A 18 -4.01 -58.80 46.85
CA SER A 18 -4.70 -58.62 48.14
C SER A 18 -5.83 -59.61 48.34
N GLN A 19 -6.63 -59.87 47.29
CA GLN A 19 -7.72 -60.86 47.34
C GLN A 19 -7.20 -62.28 47.56
N TYR A 20 -6.07 -62.61 46.94
CA TYR A 20 -5.41 -63.90 47.17
C TYR A 20 -4.96 -64.05 48.63
N SER A 21 -4.34 -63.03 49.21
CA SER A 21 -3.92 -63.04 50.62
C SER A 21 -5.11 -63.22 51.55
N GLU A 22 -6.18 -62.44 51.36
CA GLU A 22 -7.38 -62.51 52.20
C GLU A 22 -8.06 -63.89 52.12
N CYS A 23 -8.08 -64.49 50.93
CA CYS A 23 -8.59 -65.85 50.75
C CYS A 23 -7.75 -66.88 51.53
N GLN A 24 -6.42 -66.76 51.48
CA GLN A 24 -5.53 -67.65 52.23
C GLN A 24 -5.65 -67.44 53.74
N ASP A 25 -5.75 -66.19 54.20
CA ASP A 25 -5.94 -65.89 55.62
C ASP A 25 -7.25 -66.49 56.14
N ASN A 26 -8.33 -66.39 55.36
CA ASN A 26 -9.59 -67.05 55.67
C ASN A 26 -9.42 -68.57 55.75
N ASN A 27 -8.65 -69.17 54.84
CA ASN A 27 -8.36 -70.60 54.87
C ASN A 27 -7.60 -71.03 56.13
N THR A 28 -6.70 -70.20 56.66
CA THR A 28 -6.04 -70.52 57.93
C THR A 28 -7.05 -70.56 59.08
N ILE A 29 -7.96 -69.59 59.15
CA ILE A 29 -9.06 -69.56 60.13
C ILE A 29 -9.95 -70.80 59.97
N ARG A 30 -10.35 -71.14 58.74
CA ARG A 30 -11.21 -72.29 58.45
C ARG A 30 -10.57 -73.62 58.87
N SER A 31 -9.28 -73.80 58.56
CA SER A 31 -8.54 -75.00 58.92
C SER A 31 -8.41 -75.17 60.44
N SER A 32 -8.23 -74.07 61.18
CA SER A 32 -8.22 -74.08 62.65
C SER A 32 -9.56 -74.46 63.27
N ALA A 33 -10.66 -74.25 62.54
CA ALA A 33 -12.01 -74.66 62.89
C ALA A 33 -12.40 -76.05 62.33
N GLY A 34 -11.47 -76.79 61.72
CA GLY A 34 -11.71 -78.13 61.16
C GLY A 34 -12.50 -78.16 59.84
N LEU A 35 -12.67 -77.01 59.18
CA LEU A 35 -13.37 -76.90 57.89
C LEU A 35 -12.38 -76.99 56.71
N PRO A 36 -12.80 -77.54 55.55
CA PRO A 36 -11.94 -77.59 54.37
C PRO A 36 -11.65 -76.19 53.81
N PRO A 37 -10.42 -75.96 53.28
CA PRO A 37 -10.03 -74.69 52.66
C PRO A 37 -10.76 -74.47 51.32
N ASN A 38 -10.96 -73.19 50.99
CA ASN A 38 -11.48 -72.71 49.71
C ASN A 38 -10.37 -72.62 48.65
N ASP A 39 -10.72 -72.76 47.38
CA ASP A 39 -9.79 -72.56 46.26
C ASP A 39 -9.52 -71.07 46.02
N CYS A 40 -8.27 -70.64 46.23
CA CYS A 40 -7.83 -69.26 46.01
C CYS A 40 -7.17 -69.04 44.64
N SER A 41 -7.05 -70.08 43.79
CA SER A 41 -6.31 -69.99 42.52
C SER A 41 -6.93 -69.01 41.51
N GLY A 42 -8.24 -68.75 41.60
CA GLY A 42 -8.94 -67.76 40.77
C GLY A 42 -8.51 -66.31 40.99
N PHE A 43 -7.81 -66.01 42.08
CA PHE A 43 -7.28 -64.67 42.38
C PHE A 43 -5.82 -64.49 41.94
N ILE A 44 -5.25 -65.44 41.19
CA ILE A 44 -3.90 -65.32 40.65
C ILE A 44 -3.96 -64.51 39.35
N TRP A 45 -3.17 -63.44 39.29
CA TRP A 45 -3.03 -62.65 38.07
C TRP A 45 -2.36 -63.46 36.95
N GLY A 46 -2.96 -63.48 35.77
CA GLY A 46 -2.45 -64.20 34.59
C GLY A 46 -2.35 -63.32 33.33
N SER A 47 -1.63 -63.81 32.32
CA SER A 47 -1.41 -63.12 31.03
C SER A 47 -2.70 -62.84 30.24
N SER A 48 -3.75 -63.65 30.46
CA SER A 48 -5.09 -63.43 29.88
C SER A 48 -5.73 -62.12 30.37
N ASN A 49 -5.52 -61.76 31.64
CA ASN A 49 -6.10 -60.55 32.24
C ASN A 49 -5.42 -59.30 31.66
N GLU A 50 -4.11 -59.39 31.45
CA GLU A 50 -3.34 -58.32 30.84
C GLU A 50 -3.74 -58.09 29.38
N GLN A 51 -3.85 -59.17 28.60
CA GLN A 51 -4.22 -59.06 27.19
C GLN A 51 -5.62 -58.47 27.01
N ALA A 52 -6.56 -58.78 27.91
CA ALA A 52 -7.90 -58.19 27.90
C ALA A 52 -7.91 -56.68 28.17
N LEU A 53 -7.00 -56.17 29.01
CA LEU A 53 -6.86 -54.72 29.23
C LEU A 53 -6.24 -54.03 28.02
N ARG A 54 -5.25 -54.67 27.38
CA ARG A 54 -4.60 -54.15 26.17
C ARG A 54 -5.57 -54.13 24.97
N THR A 55 -6.39 -55.16 24.77
CA THR A 55 -7.40 -55.18 23.69
C THR A 55 -8.55 -54.22 23.91
N ARG A 56 -8.94 -53.93 25.16
CA ARG A 56 -9.91 -52.86 25.47
C ARG A 56 -9.42 -51.47 25.10
N ASN A 57 -8.10 -51.25 25.01
CA ASN A 57 -7.51 -49.99 24.57
C ASN A 57 -7.20 -50.00 23.06
N SER A 58 -8.17 -50.39 22.22
CA SER A 58 -8.00 -50.55 20.76
C SER A 58 -8.12 -49.25 19.96
N VAL A 59 -8.07 -48.07 20.62
CA VAL A 59 -8.26 -46.75 19.97
C VAL A 59 -6.99 -46.28 19.22
N PHE A 60 -5.91 -47.07 19.25
CA PHE A 60 -4.66 -46.74 18.57
C PHE A 60 -4.16 -47.91 17.69
N PRO A 61 -3.63 -47.63 16.47
CA PRO A 61 -3.50 -46.33 15.80
C PRO A 61 -4.74 -45.97 14.95
N PHE A 62 -5.06 -44.67 14.88
CA PHE A 62 -6.24 -44.12 14.16
C PHE A 62 -6.27 -44.48 12.67
N ASP A 63 -7.43 -44.93 12.17
CA ASP A 63 -7.74 -45.02 10.74
C ASP A 63 -8.63 -43.83 10.33
N PHE A 64 -8.14 -42.97 9.44
CA PHE A 64 -8.84 -41.76 9.02
C PHE A 64 -9.50 -41.97 7.64
N THR A 65 -10.83 -42.03 7.61
CA THR A 65 -11.60 -42.06 6.35
C THR A 65 -11.48 -40.73 5.62
N ARG A 66 -10.89 -40.72 4.42
CA ARG A 66 -10.76 -39.50 3.59
C ARG A 66 -12.14 -39.01 3.13
N GLN A 67 -12.40 -37.70 3.28
CA GLN A 67 -13.64 -37.08 2.79
C GLN A 67 -13.71 -37.12 1.24
N PRO A 68 -14.91 -37.32 0.64
CA PRO A 68 -15.06 -37.40 -0.82
C PRO A 68 -14.91 -36.03 -1.49
N PHE A 69 -14.34 -36.02 -2.70
CA PHE A 69 -14.19 -34.84 -3.54
C PHE A 69 -15.55 -34.38 -4.10
N GLN A 70 -15.80 -33.06 -4.09
CA GLN A 70 -16.98 -32.45 -4.71
C GLN A 70 -16.59 -31.25 -5.58
N ALA A 71 -17.25 -31.11 -6.73
CA ALA A 71 -17.12 -29.97 -7.64
C ALA A 71 -18.48 -29.58 -8.21
N ARG A 72 -18.73 -28.28 -8.40
CA ARG A 72 -19.97 -27.73 -8.98
C ARG A 72 -19.64 -26.67 -10.02
N LEU A 73 -20.30 -26.74 -11.18
CA LEU A 73 -20.28 -25.72 -12.21
C LEU A 73 -21.68 -25.13 -12.36
N THR A 74 -21.78 -23.80 -12.36
CA THR A 74 -23.04 -23.07 -12.57
C THR A 74 -22.89 -22.17 -13.80
N VAL A 75 -23.83 -22.26 -14.73
CA VAL A 75 -23.92 -21.37 -15.91
C VAL A 75 -25.22 -20.59 -15.82
N SER A 76 -25.15 -19.27 -15.98
CA SER A 76 -26.31 -18.37 -15.95
C SER A 76 -26.39 -17.58 -17.25
N LEU A 77 -27.54 -17.64 -17.92
CA LEU A 77 -27.85 -16.88 -19.12
C LEU A 77 -29.21 -16.19 -18.96
N PRO A 78 -29.25 -14.90 -18.58
CA PRO A 78 -30.51 -14.18 -18.49
C PRO A 78 -31.08 -13.95 -19.89
N ILE A 79 -32.31 -14.43 -20.13
CA ILE A 79 -33.00 -14.29 -21.43
C ILE A 79 -33.56 -12.87 -21.59
N PHE A 80 -34.03 -12.25 -20.51
CA PHE A 80 -34.54 -10.88 -20.49
C PHE A 80 -34.16 -10.18 -19.18
N ASN A 81 -33.64 -8.95 -19.28
CA ASN A 81 -33.17 -8.16 -18.14
C ASN A 81 -33.72 -6.73 -18.17
N ASN A 82 -34.92 -6.52 -18.70
CA ASN A 82 -35.57 -5.20 -18.81
C ASN A 82 -34.71 -4.15 -19.55
N PHE A 83 -34.06 -4.56 -20.64
CA PHE A 83 -33.16 -3.72 -21.45
C PHE A 83 -31.95 -3.11 -20.71
N ALA A 84 -31.60 -3.65 -19.53
CA ALA A 84 -30.47 -3.13 -18.74
C ALA A 84 -29.13 -3.25 -19.49
N ARG A 85 -28.99 -4.29 -20.34
CA ARG A 85 -27.79 -4.48 -21.17
C ARG A 85 -27.67 -3.36 -22.21
N GLU A 86 -28.75 -3.07 -22.91
CA GLU A 86 -28.83 -2.04 -23.95
C GLU A 86 -28.55 -0.66 -23.35
N LEU A 87 -29.12 -0.35 -22.18
CA LEU A 87 -28.84 0.89 -21.46
C LEU A 87 -27.36 0.99 -21.06
N GLN A 88 -26.78 -0.09 -20.51
CA GLN A 88 -25.37 -0.09 -20.12
C GLN A 88 -24.44 0.09 -21.33
N VAL A 89 -24.76 -0.53 -22.47
CA VAL A 89 -24.01 -0.35 -23.72
C VAL A 89 -24.18 1.09 -24.24
N SER A 90 -25.38 1.65 -24.19
CA SER A 90 -25.64 3.04 -24.59
C SER A 90 -24.83 4.03 -23.75
N ASN A 91 -24.85 3.87 -22.42
CA ASN A 91 -24.08 4.72 -21.50
C ASN A 91 -22.57 4.57 -21.71
N ALA A 92 -22.07 3.34 -21.91
CA ALA A 92 -20.67 3.11 -22.19
C ALA A 92 -20.22 3.75 -23.52
N ARG A 93 -21.08 3.77 -24.55
CA ARG A 93 -20.81 4.45 -25.81
C ARG A 93 -20.79 5.97 -25.65
N ALA A 94 -21.76 6.54 -24.91
CA ALA A 94 -21.77 7.97 -24.62
C ALA A 94 -20.51 8.38 -23.85
N GLN A 95 -20.15 7.64 -22.79
CA GLN A 95 -18.93 7.87 -22.02
C GLN A 95 -17.66 7.75 -22.87
N HIS A 96 -17.61 6.81 -23.82
CA HIS A 96 -16.49 6.71 -24.75
C HIS A 96 -16.38 7.97 -25.63
N SER A 97 -17.51 8.43 -26.20
CA SER A 97 -17.54 9.66 -27.00
C SER A 97 -17.12 10.88 -26.19
N ASP A 98 -17.55 10.98 -24.93
CA ASP A 98 -17.14 12.07 -24.03
C ASP A 98 -15.63 12.05 -23.75
N LEU A 99 -15.05 10.85 -23.59
CA LEU A 99 -13.60 10.69 -23.40
C LEU A 99 -12.82 11.06 -24.67
N GLU A 100 -13.31 10.70 -25.85
CA GLU A 100 -12.70 11.11 -27.13
C GLU A 100 -12.69 12.65 -27.27
N GLU A 101 -13.80 13.31 -26.94
CA GLU A 101 -13.89 14.77 -26.93
C GLU A 101 -13.00 15.40 -25.85
N SER A 102 -12.86 14.78 -24.67
CA SER A 102 -11.95 15.21 -23.62
C SER A 102 -10.48 15.18 -24.08
N VAL A 103 -10.08 14.13 -24.80
CA VAL A 103 -8.74 14.02 -25.39
C VAL A 103 -8.52 15.14 -26.41
N ARG A 104 -9.50 15.41 -27.29
CA ARG A 104 -9.43 16.51 -28.25
C ARG A 104 -9.29 17.87 -27.57
N ALA A 105 -10.11 18.13 -26.54
CA ALA A 105 -10.06 19.35 -25.76
C ALA A 105 -8.73 19.53 -25.04
N ARG A 106 -8.18 18.44 -24.47
CA ARG A 106 -6.85 18.46 -23.83
C ARG A 106 -5.75 18.76 -24.85
N GLY A 107 -5.81 18.19 -26.04
CA GLY A 107 -4.87 18.49 -27.13
C GLY A 107 -4.88 19.96 -27.52
N LEU A 108 -6.06 20.56 -27.67
CA LEU A 108 -6.20 21.99 -27.96
C LEU A 108 -5.65 22.85 -26.81
N ALA A 109 -5.93 22.49 -25.56
CA ALA A 109 -5.42 23.21 -24.39
C ALA A 109 -3.88 23.21 -24.35
N VAL A 110 -3.25 22.07 -24.61
CA VAL A 110 -1.77 21.96 -24.69
C VAL A 110 -1.22 22.81 -25.83
N HIS A 111 -1.85 22.78 -27.01
CA HIS A 111 -1.43 23.61 -28.14
C HIS A 111 -1.50 25.10 -27.80
N THR A 112 -2.58 25.55 -27.15
CA THR A 112 -2.73 26.94 -26.70
C THR A 112 -1.70 27.31 -25.65
N GLU A 113 -1.45 26.45 -24.65
CA GLU A 113 -0.46 26.67 -23.59
C GLU A 113 0.95 26.85 -24.17
N VAL A 114 1.37 25.95 -25.07
CA VAL A 114 2.68 26.04 -25.74
C VAL A 114 2.78 27.29 -26.61
N SER A 115 1.72 27.61 -27.36
CA SER A 115 1.69 28.81 -28.21
C SER A 115 1.81 30.09 -27.38
N GLN A 116 1.09 30.18 -26.26
CA GLN A 116 1.17 31.32 -25.35
C GLN A 116 2.56 31.43 -24.73
N ALA A 117 3.12 30.34 -24.20
CA ALA A 117 4.45 30.34 -23.62
C ALA A 117 5.52 30.78 -24.62
N PHE A 118 5.42 30.34 -25.88
CA PHE A 118 6.33 30.76 -26.95
C PHE A 118 6.22 32.26 -27.26
N LEU A 119 4.99 32.79 -27.36
CA LEU A 119 4.78 34.22 -27.60
C LEU A 119 5.24 35.08 -26.41
N THR A 120 5.06 34.61 -25.17
CA THR A 120 5.59 35.27 -23.97
C THR A 120 7.12 35.29 -24.00
N LEU A 121 7.78 34.18 -24.35
CA LEU A 121 9.24 34.12 -24.48
C LEU A 121 9.74 35.08 -25.58
N GLN A 122 9.09 35.09 -26.74
CA GLN A 122 9.45 36.01 -27.83
C GLN A 122 9.31 37.47 -27.40
N THR A 123 8.25 37.80 -26.65
CA THR A 123 8.02 39.15 -26.14
C THR A 123 9.11 39.52 -25.13
N ALA A 124 9.38 38.65 -24.15
CA ALA A 124 10.42 38.89 -23.15
C ALA A 124 11.81 39.07 -23.79
N PHE A 125 12.14 38.27 -24.81
CA PHE A 125 13.38 38.41 -25.58
C PHE A 125 13.49 39.80 -26.24
N ARG A 126 12.42 40.28 -26.87
CA ARG A 126 12.39 41.63 -27.46
C ARG A 126 12.50 42.72 -26.40
N THR A 127 11.84 42.54 -25.25
CA THR A 127 11.93 43.48 -24.12
C THR A 127 13.35 43.62 -23.61
N VAL A 128 14.09 42.51 -23.46
CA VAL A 128 15.52 42.55 -23.10
C VAL A 128 16.31 43.40 -24.11
N GLY A 129 16.09 43.17 -25.41
CA GLY A 129 16.75 43.96 -26.46
C GLY A 129 16.41 45.46 -26.40
N LEU A 130 15.17 45.82 -26.05
CA LEU A 130 14.79 47.23 -25.83
C LEU A 130 15.51 47.82 -24.62
N GLN A 131 15.53 47.11 -23.49
CA GLN A 131 16.16 47.57 -22.25
C GLN A 131 17.69 47.71 -22.38
N ASP A 132 18.33 46.90 -23.22
CA ASP A 132 19.75 47.05 -23.54
C ASP A 132 20.07 48.36 -24.27
N THR A 133 19.10 48.94 -24.98
CA THR A 133 19.23 50.27 -25.61
C THR A 133 18.77 51.41 -24.70
N ASP A 134 17.77 51.18 -23.84
CA ASP A 134 17.20 52.22 -22.98
C ASP A 134 18.12 52.54 -21.78
N ARG A 135 18.73 51.51 -21.16
CA ARG A 135 19.70 51.67 -20.07
C ARG A 135 20.86 52.63 -20.40
N PRO A 136 21.61 52.47 -21.51
CA PRO A 136 22.67 53.41 -21.86
C PRO A 136 22.13 54.79 -22.24
N ALA A 137 20.94 54.88 -22.85
CA ALA A 137 20.32 56.17 -23.16
C ALA A 137 20.00 56.96 -21.88
N ALA A 138 19.42 56.30 -20.87
CA ALA A 138 19.12 56.93 -19.57
C ALA A 138 20.39 57.35 -18.82
N ARG A 139 21.45 56.54 -18.86
CA ARG A 139 22.77 56.90 -18.31
C ARG A 139 23.37 58.12 -18.98
N GLU A 140 23.26 58.21 -20.30
CA GLU A 140 23.74 59.36 -21.06
C GLU A 140 22.91 60.63 -20.75
N GLN A 141 21.60 60.51 -20.53
CA GLN A 141 20.79 61.64 -20.06
C GLN A 141 21.21 62.11 -18.67
N LEU A 142 21.48 61.19 -17.75
CA LEU A 142 22.03 61.52 -16.43
C LEU A 142 23.38 62.24 -16.56
N HIS A 143 24.26 61.78 -17.45
CA HIS A 143 25.55 62.44 -17.68
C HIS A 143 25.33 63.90 -18.16
N ARG A 144 24.46 64.11 -19.15
CA ARG A 144 24.13 65.46 -19.65
C ARG A 144 23.50 66.36 -18.59
N ALA A 145 22.58 65.84 -17.77
CA ALA A 145 21.96 66.60 -16.69
C ALA A 145 23.00 66.99 -15.61
N THR A 146 23.94 66.10 -15.32
CA THR A 146 25.04 66.34 -14.37
C THR A 146 25.94 67.47 -14.86
N GLU A 147 26.33 67.47 -16.14
CA GLU A 147 27.15 68.54 -16.72
C GLU A 147 26.43 69.89 -16.71
N ARG A 148 25.14 69.92 -17.06
CA ARG A 148 24.33 71.15 -17.01
C ARG A 148 24.23 71.72 -15.61
N TYR A 149 24.01 70.88 -14.61
CA TYR A 149 23.99 71.30 -13.21
C TYR A 149 25.35 71.85 -12.76
N ARG A 150 26.44 71.18 -13.15
CA ARG A 150 27.82 71.59 -12.83
C ARG A 150 28.18 72.97 -13.39
N VAL A 151 27.72 73.29 -14.60
CA VAL A 151 27.95 74.62 -15.22
C VAL A 151 26.87 75.65 -14.85
N GLY A 152 25.93 75.30 -13.97
CA GLY A 152 24.84 76.18 -13.53
C GLY A 152 23.75 76.44 -14.57
N SER A 153 23.76 75.72 -15.70
CA SER A 153 22.75 75.86 -16.77
C SER A 153 21.55 74.93 -16.60
N GLY A 154 21.52 74.10 -15.55
CA GLY A 154 20.44 73.16 -15.23
C GLY A 154 20.08 73.21 -13.74
N THR A 155 18.91 72.71 -13.40
CA THR A 155 18.39 72.75 -12.01
C THR A 155 18.72 71.47 -11.24
N PHE A 156 18.68 71.53 -9.90
CA PHE A 156 18.80 70.34 -9.06
C PHE A 156 17.67 69.32 -9.32
N PHE A 157 16.45 69.80 -9.60
CA PHE A 157 15.32 68.93 -9.92
C PHE A 157 15.55 68.12 -11.19
N GLU A 158 16.10 68.75 -12.25
CA GLU A 158 16.44 68.04 -13.50
C GLU A 158 17.49 66.95 -13.28
N LEU A 159 18.50 67.22 -12.43
CA LEU A 159 19.51 66.22 -12.06
C LEU A 159 18.87 65.05 -11.30
N LEU A 160 18.01 65.35 -10.32
CA LEU A 160 17.33 64.32 -9.52
C LEU A 160 16.41 63.45 -10.39
N ASP A 161 15.63 64.05 -11.28
CA ASP A 161 14.76 63.32 -12.21
C ASP A 161 15.57 62.40 -13.12
N ALA A 162 16.72 62.87 -13.64
CA ALA A 162 17.60 62.06 -14.47
C ALA A 162 18.24 60.89 -13.69
N GLN A 163 18.58 61.09 -12.41
CA GLN A 163 19.07 60.02 -11.53
C GLN A 163 18.00 58.94 -11.30
N VAL A 164 16.76 59.35 -11.00
CA VAL A 164 15.64 58.43 -10.82
C VAL A 164 15.34 57.67 -12.11
N ALA A 165 15.36 58.34 -13.25
CA ALA A 165 15.15 57.71 -14.56
C ALA A 165 16.23 56.67 -14.87
N ALA A 166 17.51 56.99 -14.64
CA ALA A 166 18.61 56.05 -14.84
C ALA A 166 18.50 54.82 -13.92
N LEU A 167 18.17 55.02 -12.64
CA LEU A 167 17.98 53.91 -11.70
C LEU A 167 16.80 53.01 -12.09
N ARG A 168 15.69 53.59 -12.57
CA ARG A 168 14.54 52.83 -13.08
C ARG A 168 14.93 51.99 -14.29
N ALA A 169 15.60 52.59 -15.28
CA ALA A 169 16.06 51.87 -16.48
C ALA A 169 17.01 50.71 -16.14
N GLU A 170 17.87 50.87 -15.13
CA GLU A 170 18.71 49.77 -14.64
C GLU A 170 17.88 48.64 -14.00
N SER A 171 16.91 48.99 -13.14
CA SER A 171 16.00 48.01 -12.55
C SER A 171 15.18 47.28 -13.61
N ASP A 172 14.67 47.99 -14.61
CA ASP A 172 13.85 47.45 -15.69
C ASP A 172 14.65 46.48 -16.58
N ALA A 173 15.93 46.79 -16.85
CA ALA A 173 16.82 45.88 -17.58
C ALA A 173 17.08 44.56 -16.82
N VAL A 174 17.27 44.65 -15.50
CA VAL A 174 17.44 43.46 -14.64
C VAL A 174 16.15 42.62 -14.64
N ASN A 175 15.01 43.26 -14.42
CA ASN A 175 13.71 42.60 -14.42
C ASN A 175 13.41 41.92 -15.76
N ALA A 176 13.67 42.59 -16.88
CA ALA A 176 13.47 42.03 -18.23
C ALA A 176 14.30 40.75 -18.44
N THR A 177 15.53 40.71 -17.92
CA THR A 177 16.40 39.52 -18.01
C THR A 177 15.82 38.35 -17.21
N TYR A 178 15.33 38.59 -16.00
CA TYR A 178 14.66 37.57 -15.20
C TYR A 178 13.36 37.09 -15.85
N ASP A 179 12.56 38.00 -16.38
CA ASP A 179 11.31 37.68 -17.07
C ASP A 179 11.55 36.81 -18.31
N TYR A 180 12.64 37.06 -19.05
CA TYR A 180 13.07 36.18 -20.14
C TYR A 180 13.36 34.75 -19.66
N HIS A 181 14.14 34.60 -18.58
CA HIS A 181 14.44 33.27 -18.05
C HIS A 181 13.20 32.57 -17.48
N LYS A 182 12.29 33.31 -16.87
CA LYS A 182 11.00 32.79 -16.39
C LYS A 182 10.12 32.34 -17.57
N ALA A 183 10.05 33.13 -18.63
CA ALA A 183 9.31 32.77 -19.84
C ALA A 183 9.88 31.53 -20.52
N LEU A 184 11.22 31.36 -20.51
CA LEU A 184 11.87 30.16 -21.02
C LEU A 184 11.48 28.93 -20.18
N ALA A 185 11.52 29.03 -18.85
CA ALA A 185 11.12 27.94 -17.97
C ALA A 185 9.63 27.57 -18.14
N LEU A 186 8.75 28.55 -18.37
CA LEU A 186 7.34 28.30 -18.69
C LEU A 186 7.18 27.53 -20.00
N LEU A 187 7.96 27.85 -21.03
CA LEU A 187 7.95 27.11 -22.28
C LEU A 187 8.49 25.68 -22.11
N GLU A 188 9.57 25.50 -21.35
CA GLU A 188 10.11 24.16 -21.03
C GLU A 188 9.07 23.31 -20.28
N ALA A 189 8.33 23.90 -19.34
CA ALA A 189 7.24 23.23 -18.62
C ALA A 189 6.08 22.85 -19.54
N ALA A 190 5.66 23.75 -20.44
CA ALA A 190 4.58 23.49 -21.40
C ALA A 190 4.94 22.40 -22.43
N VAL A 191 6.21 22.33 -22.86
CA VAL A 191 6.70 21.32 -23.81
C VAL A 191 7.07 20.01 -23.12
N GLY A 192 7.32 20.03 -21.80
CA GLY A 192 7.65 18.86 -21.00
C GLY A 192 9.11 18.40 -21.13
N ARG A 193 10.01 19.24 -21.62
CA ARG A 193 11.46 18.97 -21.69
C ARG A 193 12.26 20.26 -21.56
N SER A 194 13.52 20.12 -21.13
CA SER A 194 14.46 21.24 -21.20
C SER A 194 14.87 21.54 -22.64
N LEU A 195 15.06 22.83 -22.94
CA LEU A 195 15.47 23.36 -24.24
C LEU A 195 16.92 23.90 -24.23
N ARG A 196 17.66 23.67 -23.13
CA ARG A 196 19.07 24.05 -22.95
C ARG A 196 20.05 23.06 -23.57
#